data_AF-A0A497AY07-F1
#
_entry.id   AF-A0A497AY07-F1
#
_cell.length_a   1.000
_cell.length_b   1.000
_cell.length_c   1.000
_cell.angle_alpha   90.00
_cell.angle_beta   90.00
_cell.angle_gamma   90.00
#
_symmetry.space_group_name_H-M   'P 1'
#
loop_
_entity.id
_entity.type
_entity.pdbx_description
1 polymer ?
#
loop_
_entity_poly.entity_id
_entity_poly.type
_entity_poly.pdbx_seq_one_letter_code
_entity_poly.pdbx_strand_id
1 'polypeptide(L)'
;MILAGPNESVLTRSAYPVFSRAGFRVEVVIDAPDQLRDAMAVTAADLAVIEANIVQGPDEALALLSDLGDVPIVAILPLTWKGHRERFIAGLPNLVAGYCAPVNWPSLAAKLIVKLGEQGRFEIEPSEEQEGPAPQPTAVRQAQPPV
;
A
#
# COMPACT_ATOMS: atom_id res chain seq x y z
N MET A 1 1.13 13.84 5.86
CA MET A 1 0.78 12.71 4.97
C MET A 1 -0.58 12.93 4.34
N ILE A 2 -0.73 12.60 3.06
CA ILE A 2 -2.02 12.58 2.34
C ILE A 2 -2.51 11.14 2.18
N LEU A 3 -3.82 10.92 2.39
CA LEU A 3 -4.51 9.68 1.99
C LEU A 3 -5.45 9.99 0.83
N ALA A 4 -5.33 9.27 -0.28
CA ALA A 4 -6.21 9.48 -1.42
C ALA A 4 -6.75 8.15 -1.98
N GLY A 5 -7.98 8.15 -2.46
CA GLY A 5 -8.60 6.96 -3.05
C GLY A 5 -10.06 7.21 -3.41
N PRO A 6 -10.76 6.27 -4.05
CA PRO A 6 -12.06 6.52 -4.67
C PRO A 6 -13.21 6.80 -3.69
N ASN A 7 -12.97 6.72 -2.38
CA ASN A 7 -14.00 6.91 -1.37
C ASN A 7 -13.41 7.46 -0.05
N GLU A 8 -13.57 8.77 0.17
CA GLU A 8 -13.07 9.47 1.36
C GLU A 8 -13.63 8.87 2.65
N SER A 9 -14.91 8.52 2.66
CA SER A 9 -15.60 7.97 3.83
C SER A 9 -15.09 6.58 4.23
N VAL A 10 -14.63 5.77 3.27
CA VAL A 10 -14.00 4.47 3.55
C VAL A 10 -12.59 4.69 4.10
N LEU A 11 -11.80 5.55 3.47
CA LEU A 11 -10.43 5.86 3.90
C LEU A 11 -10.40 6.47 5.31
N THR A 12 -11.30 7.42 5.59
CA THR A 12 -11.43 8.07 6.90
C THR A 12 -11.81 7.07 8.00
N ARG A 13 -12.59 6.04 7.69
CA ARG A 13 -12.99 5.02 8.69
C ARG A 13 -11.99 3.88 8.84
N SER A 14 -11.20 3.59 7.81
CA SER A 14 -10.34 2.39 7.77
C SER A 14 -8.85 2.72 7.84
N ALA A 15 -8.34 3.55 6.92
CA ALA A 15 -6.93 3.88 6.82
C ALA A 15 -6.50 4.96 7.83
N TYR A 16 -7.25 6.07 7.91
CA TYR A 16 -6.93 7.22 8.77
C TYR A 16 -6.63 6.82 10.23
N PRO A 17 -7.49 6.07 10.95
CA PRO A 17 -7.23 5.75 12.35
C PRO A 17 -6.01 4.83 12.53
N VAL A 18 -5.72 3.98 11.54
CA VAL A 18 -4.56 3.10 11.57
C VAL A 18 -3.27 3.91 11.45
N PHE A 19 -3.19 4.78 10.45
CA PHE A 19 -2.01 5.62 10.23
C PHE A 19 -1.80 6.63 11.36
N SER A 20 -2.86 7.23 11.89
CA SER A 20 -2.78 8.13 13.04
C SER A 20 -2.22 7.43 14.28
N ARG A 21 -2.67 6.20 14.56
CA ARG A 21 -2.15 5.38 15.68
C ARG A 21 -0.70 4.94 15.47
N ALA A 22 -0.32 4.73 14.21
CA ALA A 22 1.05 4.43 13.80
C ALA A 22 1.98 5.66 13.88
N GLY A 23 1.48 6.84 14.26
CA GLY A 23 2.26 8.06 14.45
C GLY A 23 2.39 8.94 13.20
N PHE A 24 1.73 8.58 12.09
CA PHE A 24 1.70 9.43 10.91
C PHE A 24 0.71 10.58 11.11
N ARG A 25 1.15 11.81 10.81
CA ARG A 25 0.26 12.96 10.75
C ARG A 25 -0.48 12.97 9.40
N VAL A 26 -1.75 12.57 9.41
CA VAL A 26 -2.62 12.70 8.24
C VAL A 26 -3.10 14.15 8.16
N GLU A 27 -2.73 14.86 7.09
CA GLU A 27 -3.12 16.25 6.87
C GLU A 27 -4.49 16.35 6.20
N VAL A 28 -4.75 15.46 5.23
CA VAL A 28 -6.01 15.45 4.46
C VAL A 28 -6.30 14.06 3.90
N VAL A 29 -7.59 13.75 3.76
CA VAL A 29 -8.13 12.58 3.06
C VAL A 29 -8.88 13.08 1.83
N ILE A 30 -8.62 12.50 0.66
CA ILE A 30 -9.07 13.03 -0.64
C ILE A 30 -9.72 11.91 -1.46
N ASP A 31 -10.79 12.24 -2.20
CA ASP A 31 -11.45 11.30 -3.11
C ASP A 31 -11.58 11.73 -4.57
N ALA A 32 -11.04 12.89 -4.93
CA ALA A 32 -11.01 13.37 -6.29
C ALA A 32 -9.57 13.64 -6.79
N PRO A 33 -9.25 13.32 -8.06
CA PRO A 33 -7.93 13.59 -8.64
C PRO A 33 -7.54 15.08 -8.61
N ASP A 34 -8.49 15.98 -8.85
CA ASP A 34 -8.21 17.43 -8.87
C ASP A 34 -7.89 17.96 -7.47
N GLN A 35 -8.62 17.50 -6.45
CA GLN A 35 -8.32 17.81 -5.05
C GLN A 35 -6.95 17.29 -4.63
N LEU A 36 -6.51 16.15 -5.18
CA LEU A 36 -5.17 15.61 -4.90
C LEU A 36 -4.08 16.54 -5.41
N ARG A 37 -4.23 17.07 -6.63
CA ARG A 37 -3.29 18.06 -7.19
C ARG A 37 -3.26 19.34 -6.36
N ASP A 38 -4.44 19.86 -6.03
CA ASP A 38 -4.58 21.07 -5.22
C ASP A 38 -3.94 20.88 -3.83
N ALA A 39 -4.17 19.74 -3.19
CA ALA A 39 -3.58 19.42 -1.90
C ALA A 39 -2.05 19.32 -1.97
N MET A 40 -1.48 18.70 -3.00
CA MET A 40 -0.02 18.63 -3.15
C MET A 40 0.62 20.01 -3.36
N ALA A 41 -0.10 20.95 -4.00
CA ALA A 41 0.42 22.30 -4.21
C ALA A 41 0.47 23.15 -2.93
N VAL A 42 -0.39 22.86 -1.95
CA VAL A 42 -0.54 23.69 -0.73
C VAL A 42 -0.09 23.02 0.55
N THR A 43 0.04 21.69 0.56
CA THR A 43 0.46 20.93 1.74
C THR A 43 1.93 20.54 1.64
N ALA A 44 2.66 20.70 2.75
CA ALA A 44 4.00 20.14 2.90
C ALA A 44 3.88 18.66 3.34
N ALA A 45 3.25 17.82 2.52
CA ALA A 45 3.07 16.42 2.86
C ALA A 45 4.36 15.62 2.60
N ASP A 46 4.90 15.00 3.65
CA ASP A 46 6.13 14.18 3.53
C ASP A 46 5.90 12.78 2.93
N LEU A 47 4.65 12.40 2.69
CA LEU A 47 4.25 11.11 2.14
C LEU A 47 2.82 11.17 1.60
N ALA A 48 2.56 10.48 0.49
CA ALA A 48 1.24 10.26 -0.07
C ALA A 48 0.94 8.76 -0.17
N VAL A 49 -0.20 8.31 0.39
CA VAL A 49 -0.70 6.94 0.19
C VAL A 49 -1.95 7.01 -0.67
N ILE A 50 -1.90 6.40 -1.86
CA ILE A 50 -2.87 6.65 -2.91
C ILE A 50 -3.41 5.31 -3.46
N GLU A 51 -4.73 5.10 -3.38
CA GLU A 51 -5.43 4.09 -4.15
C GLU A 51 -5.62 4.59 -5.59
N ALA A 52 -4.95 3.92 -6.54
CA ALA A 52 -4.82 4.40 -7.92
C ALA A 52 -6.12 4.35 -8.74
N ASN A 53 -7.15 3.63 -8.25
CA ASN A 53 -8.51 3.66 -8.82
C ASN A 53 -9.32 4.91 -8.46
N ILE A 54 -8.69 5.92 -7.84
CA ILE A 54 -9.25 7.29 -7.82
C ILE A 54 -9.46 7.81 -9.27
N VAL A 55 -8.74 7.25 -10.24
CA VAL A 55 -8.96 7.43 -11.68
C VAL A 55 -9.28 6.09 -12.36
N GLN A 56 -9.76 6.12 -13.62
CA GLN A 56 -10.36 4.95 -14.26
C GLN A 56 -9.35 3.98 -14.89
N GLY A 57 -8.14 4.43 -15.22
CA GLY A 57 -7.18 3.64 -15.98
C GLY A 57 -5.75 3.71 -15.46
N PRO A 58 -4.92 2.69 -15.76
CA PRO A 58 -3.52 2.66 -15.33
C PRO A 58 -2.67 3.77 -15.95
N ASP A 59 -2.95 4.16 -17.20
CA ASP A 59 -2.21 5.25 -17.87
C ASP A 59 -2.55 6.62 -17.26
N GLU A 60 -3.83 6.84 -16.96
CA GLU A 60 -4.31 8.06 -16.27
C GLU A 60 -3.76 8.13 -14.85
N ALA A 61 -3.73 7.01 -14.13
CA ALA A 61 -3.16 6.94 -12.79
C ALA A 61 -1.66 7.23 -12.81
N LEU A 62 -0.92 6.66 -13.78
CA LEU A 62 0.50 6.94 -13.90
C LEU A 62 0.76 8.43 -14.17
N ALA A 63 0.02 9.03 -15.11
CA ALA A 63 0.13 10.47 -15.39
C ALA A 63 -0.18 11.32 -14.15
N LEU A 64 -1.30 11.04 -13.47
CA LEU A 64 -1.68 11.74 -12.24
C LEU A 64 -0.59 11.65 -11.17
N LEU A 65 -0.02 10.47 -10.94
CA LEU A 65 0.99 10.24 -9.92
C LEU A 65 2.34 10.87 -10.28
N SER A 66 2.73 10.85 -11.57
CA SER A 66 3.94 11.50 -12.06
C SER A 66 3.86 13.03 -11.93
N ASP A 67 2.66 13.61 -12.00
CA ASP A 67 2.43 15.06 -11.84
C ASP A 67 2.57 15.55 -10.39
N LEU A 68 2.67 14.65 -9.39
CA LEU A 68 2.74 15.02 -7.97
C LEU A 68 4.14 15.49 -7.52
N GLY A 69 5.10 15.57 -8.44
CA GLY A 69 6.46 16.06 -8.16
C GLY A 69 7.28 15.08 -7.31
N ASP A 70 8.10 15.60 -6.39
CA ASP A 70 9.08 14.82 -5.62
C ASP A 70 8.52 14.19 -4.32
N VAL A 71 7.23 14.35 -4.05
CA VAL A 71 6.60 13.81 -2.83
C VAL A 71 6.73 12.28 -2.83
N PRO A 72 7.22 11.63 -1.75
CA PRO A 72 7.28 10.17 -1.69
C PRO A 72 5.88 9.53 -1.81
N ILE A 73 5.72 8.56 -2.72
CA ILE A 73 4.42 7.93 -3.03
C ILE A 73 4.38 6.47 -2.58
N VAL A 74 3.27 6.07 -1.98
CA VAL A 74 2.85 4.68 -1.82
C VAL A 74 1.62 4.45 -2.70
N ALA A 75 1.76 3.67 -3.76
CA ALA A 75 0.68 3.40 -4.71
C ALA A 75 0.00 2.06 -4.41
N ILE A 76 -1.33 2.06 -4.32
CA ILE A 76 -2.16 0.86 -4.17
C ILE A 76 -2.93 0.68 -5.48
N LEU A 77 -2.49 -0.27 -6.29
CA LEU A 77 -3.08 -0.56 -7.59
C LEU A 77 -4.29 -1.50 -7.43
N PRO A 78 -5.35 -1.35 -8.23
CA PRO A 78 -6.35 -2.39 -8.39
C PRO A 78 -5.70 -3.72 -8.78
N LEU A 79 -6.25 -4.84 -8.29
CA LEU A 79 -5.72 -6.17 -8.62
C LEU A 79 -5.73 -6.44 -10.14
N THR A 80 -6.71 -5.88 -10.85
CA THR A 80 -6.82 -5.94 -12.31
C THR A 80 -5.65 -5.26 -13.03
N TRP A 81 -4.90 -4.39 -12.36
CA TRP A 81 -3.74 -3.67 -12.91
C TRP A 81 -2.41 -4.30 -12.50
N LYS A 82 -2.39 -5.49 -11.89
CA LYS A 82 -1.15 -6.17 -11.46
C LYS A 82 -0.11 -6.28 -12.59
N GLY A 83 -0.55 -6.50 -13.84
CA GLY A 83 0.32 -6.56 -15.02
C GLY A 83 0.99 -5.23 -15.40
N HIS A 84 0.54 -4.10 -14.85
CA HIS A 84 1.11 -2.77 -15.08
C HIS A 84 2.16 -2.37 -14.03
N ARG A 85 2.42 -3.22 -13.03
CA ARG A 85 3.29 -2.89 -11.87
C ARG A 85 4.65 -2.34 -12.30
N GLU A 86 5.32 -2.98 -13.25
CA GLU A 86 6.64 -2.56 -13.73
C GLU A 86 6.60 -1.16 -14.35
N ARG A 87 5.49 -0.81 -15.02
CA ARG A 87 5.30 0.53 -15.61
C ARG A 87 5.22 1.61 -14.53
N PHE A 88 4.53 1.33 -13.42
CA PHE A 88 4.48 2.25 -12.28
C PHE A 88 5.84 2.39 -11.59
N ILE A 89 6.57 1.29 -11.41
CA ILE A 89 7.93 1.33 -10.82
C ILE A 89 8.88 2.14 -11.71
N ALA A 90 8.84 1.94 -13.02
CA ALA A 90 9.70 2.66 -13.95
C ALA A 90 9.29 4.14 -14.14
N GLY A 91 8.00 4.45 -14.04
CA GLY A 91 7.46 5.78 -14.31
C GLY A 91 7.35 6.71 -13.09
N LEU A 92 7.53 6.19 -11.87
CA LEU A 92 7.41 6.94 -10.62
C LEU A 92 8.73 6.89 -9.82
N PRO A 93 9.66 7.83 -10.05
CA PRO A 93 10.97 7.83 -9.38
C PRO A 93 10.87 8.04 -7.86
N ASN A 94 9.78 8.63 -7.39
CA ASN A 94 9.42 8.89 -5.99
C ASN A 94 8.58 7.77 -5.35
N LEU A 95 8.40 6.62 -6.03
CA LEU A 95 7.64 5.49 -5.49
C LEU A 95 8.42 4.79 -4.36
N VAL A 96 7.92 4.90 -3.14
CA VAL A 96 8.46 4.24 -1.93
C VAL A 96 8.04 2.78 -1.87
N ALA A 97 6.78 2.50 -2.21
CA ALA A 97 6.22 1.15 -2.20
C ALA A 97 4.98 1.05 -3.10
N GLY A 98 4.80 -0.12 -3.72
CA GLY A 98 3.63 -0.44 -4.54
C GLY A 98 2.93 -1.69 -4.02
N TYR A 99 1.61 -1.63 -3.87
CA TYR A 99 0.76 -2.74 -3.41
C TYR A 99 -0.38 -2.98 -4.40
N CYS A 100 -1.04 -4.13 -4.32
CA CYS A 100 -2.30 -4.38 -5.00
C CYS A 100 -3.44 -4.46 -3.97
N ALA A 101 -4.59 -3.88 -4.31
CA ALA A 101 -5.80 -3.98 -3.51
C ALA A 101 -6.40 -5.41 -3.57
N PRO A 102 -7.13 -5.85 -2.53
CA PRO A 102 -7.36 -5.15 -1.26
C PRO A 102 -6.11 -5.16 -0.37
N VAL A 103 -5.92 -4.08 0.40
CA VAL A 103 -4.80 -3.96 1.35
C VAL A 103 -5.26 -4.12 2.80
N ASN A 104 -4.39 -4.69 3.63
CA ASN A 104 -4.54 -4.65 5.08
C ASN A 104 -3.86 -3.38 5.61
N TRP A 105 -4.65 -2.37 6.02
CA TRP A 105 -4.13 -1.08 6.47
C TRP A 105 -3.15 -1.21 7.65
N PRO A 106 -3.42 -1.99 8.72
CA PRO A 106 -2.46 -2.19 9.80
C PRO A 106 -1.09 -2.71 9.34
N SER A 107 -1.08 -3.76 8.50
CA SER A 107 0.15 -4.31 7.96
C SER A 107 0.89 -3.30 7.07
N LEU A 108 0.16 -2.52 6.27
CA LEU A 108 0.75 -1.47 5.44
C LEU A 108 1.42 -0.38 6.30
N ALA A 109 0.74 0.13 7.32
CA ALA A 109 1.29 1.14 8.22
C ALA A 109 2.54 0.64 8.95
N ALA A 110 2.53 -0.61 9.43
CA ALA A 110 3.71 -1.23 10.06
C ALA A 110 4.90 -1.32 9.10
N LYS A 111 4.67 -1.76 7.84
CA LYS A 111 5.72 -1.81 6.82
C LYS A 111 6.28 -0.43 6.48
N LEU A 112 5.44 0.60 6.49
CA LEU A 112 5.88 1.98 6.24
C LEU A 112 6.68 2.57 7.39
N ILE A 113 6.34 2.26 8.65
CA ILE A 113 7.18 2.63 9.80
C ILE A 113 8.59 2.07 9.63
N VAL A 114 8.71 0.78 9.28
CA VAL A 114 10.01 0.13 9.06
C VAL A 114 10.75 0.78 7.90
N LYS A 115 10.13 0.86 6.71
CA LYS A 115 10.75 1.44 5.51
C LYS A 115 11.21 2.89 5.68
N LEU A 116 10.45 3.72 6.40
CA LEU A 116 10.78 5.12 6.61
C LEU A 116 11.73 5.34 7.80
N GLY A 117 11.70 4.45 8.79
CA GLY A 117 12.72 4.39 9.85
C GLY A 117 14.07 3.87 9.34
N GLU A 118 14.06 3.02 8.33
CA GLU A 118 15.24 2.44 7.65
C GLU A 118 15.75 3.28 6.47
N GLN A 119 15.58 4.61 6.48
CA GLN A 119 16.21 5.53 5.50
C GLN A 119 17.77 5.55 5.55
N GLY A 120 18.39 4.38 5.72
CA GLY A 120 19.75 4.03 5.34
C GLY A 120 19.89 2.78 4.47
N ARG A 121 18.89 1.90 4.28
CA ARG A 121 19.02 0.70 3.41
C ARG A 121 17.69 0.29 2.76
N PHE A 122 17.66 0.37 1.43
CA PHE A 122 16.56 -0.15 0.62
C PHE A 122 16.72 -1.67 0.47
N GLU A 123 15.80 -2.45 1.07
CA GLU A 123 15.60 -3.84 0.71
C GLU A 123 14.19 -4.03 0.16
N ILE A 124 14.12 -4.55 -1.06
CA ILE A 124 12.86 -4.96 -1.70
C ILE A 124 12.65 -6.41 -1.28
N GLU A 125 11.88 -6.62 -0.22
CA GLU A 125 11.47 -8.00 0.11
C GLU A 125 10.49 -8.50 -0.97
N PRO A 126 10.75 -9.65 -1.60
CA PRO A 126 9.71 -10.39 -2.30
C PRO A 126 8.63 -10.75 -1.27
N SER A 127 7.37 -10.65 -1.67
CA SER A 127 6.28 -11.09 -0.80
C SER A 127 6.49 -12.56 -0.47
N GLU A 128 6.86 -12.87 0.77
CA GLU A 128 6.78 -14.23 1.29
C GLU A 128 5.34 -14.70 1.13
N GLU A 129 5.18 -15.64 0.22
CA GLU A 129 4.07 -16.58 0.19
C GLU A 129 3.91 -17.09 1.63
N GLN A 130 2.75 -16.87 2.24
CA GLN A 130 2.40 -17.55 3.49
C GLN A 130 2.28 -19.05 3.18
N GLU A 131 3.41 -19.76 3.16
CA GLU A 131 3.43 -21.19 3.36
C GLU A 131 2.91 -21.42 4.79
N GLY A 132 1.67 -21.90 4.87
CA GLY A 132 1.08 -22.34 6.13
C GLY A 132 1.96 -23.39 6.81
N PRO A 133 1.74 -23.66 8.12
CA PRO A 133 2.53 -24.65 8.82
C PRO A 133 2.46 -25.99 8.08
N ALA A 134 3.63 -26.53 7.73
CA ALA A 134 3.77 -27.82 7.08
C ALA A 134 2.87 -28.87 7.76
N PRO A 135 2.12 -29.70 7.00
CA PRO A 135 1.38 -30.79 7.61
C PRO A 135 2.38 -31.75 8.25
N GLN A 136 2.32 -31.86 9.58
CA GLN A 136 3.07 -32.86 10.33
C GLN A 136 2.68 -34.26 9.80
N PRO A 137 3.64 -35.16 9.52
CA PRO A 137 3.30 -36.52 9.13
C PRO A 137 2.66 -37.22 10.34
N THR A 138 1.36 -37.47 10.25
CA THR A 138 0.61 -38.26 11.23
C THR A 138 1.21 -39.66 11.28
N ALA A 139 2.00 -39.94 12.32
CA ALA A 139 2.50 -41.27 12.61
C ALA A 139 1.30 -42.21 12.84
N VAL A 140 1.16 -43.19 11.96
CA VAL A 140 0.15 -44.24 12.01
C VAL A 140 0.41 -45.08 13.26
N ARG A 141 -0.31 -44.82 14.35
CA ARG A 141 -0.29 -45.69 15.52
C ARG A 141 -1.04 -46.96 15.17
N GLN A 142 -0.27 -48.05 14.98
CA GLN A 142 -0.77 -49.40 14.82
C GLN A 142 -1.73 -49.73 15.97
N ALA A 143 -2.98 -50.04 15.63
CA ALA A 143 -3.92 -50.67 16.55
C ALA A 143 -3.53 -52.15 16.66
N GLN A 144 -3.01 -52.53 17.82
CA GLN A 144 -2.86 -53.93 18.22
C GLN A 144 -4.17 -54.34 18.91
N PRO A 145 -4.95 -55.31 18.38
CA PRO A 145 -6.16 -55.79 19.04
C PRO A 145 -5.79 -56.81 20.14
N PRO A 146 -6.55 -56.87 21.25
CA PRO A 146 -6.30 -57.81 22.34
C PRO A 146 -6.94 -59.18 22.07
N VAL A 147 -6.16 -60.25 22.21
CA VAL A 147 -6.63 -61.58 22.68
C VAL A 147 -5.50 -62.26 23.42
#